data_AF-A0A348UYJ0-F1
#
_entry.id   AF-A0A348UYJ0-F1
#
_cell.length_a   1.000
_cell.length_b   1.000
_cell.length_c   1.000
_cell.angle_alpha   90.00
_cell.angle_beta   90.00
_cell.angle_gamma   90.00
#
_symmetry.space_group_name_H-M   'P 1'
#
loop_
_entity.id
_entity.type
_entity.pdbx_description
1 polymer ?
#
loop_
_entity_poly.entity_id
_entity_poly.type
_entity_poly.pdbx_seq_one_letter_code
_entity_poly.pdbx_strand_id
1 'polypeptide(L)' 'KMKFQSMAYDFIYDDAHEPALIEISYTFPGKTAYSTGYWDTELQWHSGHFCPQYFQLMHALNFPDLKMPGV' A
#
# COMPACT_ATOMS: atom_id res chain seq x y z
N LYS A 1 -6.22 -14.12 21.10
CA LYS A 1 -5.90 -13.58 19.75
C LYS A 1 -7.06 -12.72 19.26
N MET A 2 -6.78 -11.60 18.58
CA MET A 2 -7.74 -10.50 18.38
C MET A 2 -8.81 -10.71 17.28
N LYS A 3 -8.82 -11.86 16.58
CA LYS A 3 -9.88 -12.32 15.65
C LYS A 3 -10.22 -11.38 14.45
N PHE A 4 -9.29 -10.55 14.01
CA PHE A 4 -9.47 -9.73 12.80
C PHE A 4 -9.35 -10.56 11.51
N GLN A 5 -10.08 -10.16 10.47
CA GLN A 5 -9.98 -10.74 9.11
C GLN A 5 -8.97 -9.99 8.24
N SER A 6 -8.81 -8.68 8.47
CA SER A 6 -7.89 -7.81 7.73
C SER A 6 -7.41 -6.68 8.64
N MET A 7 -6.15 -6.25 8.47
CA MET A 7 -5.50 -5.21 9.27
C MET A 7 -4.37 -4.56 8.46
N ALA A 8 -4.21 -3.25 8.59
CA ALA A 8 -3.04 -2.52 8.11
C ALA A 8 -2.07 -2.28 9.27
N TYR A 9 -0.77 -2.28 8.97
CA TYR A 9 0.32 -2.11 9.91
C TYR A 9 1.33 -1.13 9.33
N ASP A 10 1.73 -0.14 10.12
CA ASP A 10 2.77 0.79 9.71
C ASP A 10 4.05 0.51 10.48
N PHE A 11 5.15 0.37 9.73
CA PHE A 11 6.47 0.11 10.27
C PHE A 11 7.40 1.27 9.97
N ILE A 12 8.29 1.54 10.92
CA ILE A 12 9.52 2.29 10.67
C ILE A 12 10.70 1.35 10.81
N TYR A 13 11.80 1.64 10.11
CA TYR A 13 13.02 0.86 10.14
C TYR A 13 14.13 1.69 10.75
N ASP A 14 14.93 1.10 11.62
CA ASP A 14 16.14 1.74 12.16
C ASP A 14 17.33 1.62 11.19
N ASP A 15 18.50 2.11 11.61
CA ASP A 15 19.72 2.06 10.80
C ASP A 15 20.17 0.62 10.48
N ALA A 16 19.79 -0.36 11.32
CA ALA A 16 20.06 -1.77 11.10
C ALA A 16 18.97 -2.46 10.25
N HIS A 17 17.98 -1.72 9.76
CA HIS A 17 16.79 -2.21 9.06
C HIS A 17 15.90 -3.13 9.91
N GLU A 18 15.94 -2.99 11.24
CA GLU A 18 15.02 -3.70 12.12
C GLU A 18 13.66 -2.97 12.15
N PRO A 19 12.54 -3.68 11.93
CA PRO A 19 11.22 -3.06 11.88
C PRO A 19 10.66 -2.79 13.29
N ALA A 20 10.18 -1.57 13.52
CA ALA A 20 9.36 -1.21 14.67
C ALA A 20 7.93 -0.92 14.21
N LEU A 21 6.95 -1.61 14.81
CA LEU A 21 5.53 -1.37 14.57
C LEU A 21 5.08 -0.10 15.31
N ILE A 22 4.51 0.87 14.57
CA ILE A 22 4.05 2.14 15.14
C ILE A 22 2.54 2.34 15.06
N GLU A 23 1.85 1.67 14.13
CA GLU A 23 0.40 1.77 13.99
C GLU A 23 -0.24 0.41 13.67
N ILE A 24 -1.43 0.18 14.22
CA ILE A 24 -2.36 -0.85 13.76
C ILE A 24 -3.67 -0.18 13.36
N SER A 25 -4.19 -0.50 12.18
CA SER A 25 -5.46 0.04 11.71
C SER A 25 -6.39 -1.08 11.24
N TYR A 26 -7.55 -1.17 11.91
CA TYR A 26 -8.63 -2.12 11.58
C TYR A 26 -9.81 -1.44 10.86
N THR A 27 -9.73 -0.14 10.60
CA THR A 27 -10.82 0.67 10.05
C THR A 27 -10.59 1.10 8.60
N PHE A 28 -9.61 0.53 7.91
CA PHE A 28 -9.36 0.88 6.51
C PHE A 28 -10.49 0.38 5.59
N PRO A 29 -10.90 1.18 4.60
CA PRO A 29 -12.00 0.82 3.71
C PRO A 29 -11.60 -0.33 2.78
N GLY A 30 -12.43 -1.39 2.74
CA GLY A 30 -12.21 -2.52 1.83
C GLY A 30 -12.38 -2.18 0.34
N LYS A 31 -13.09 -1.09 0.03
CA LYS A 31 -13.21 -0.53 -1.33
C LYS A 31 -12.89 0.95 -1.27
N THR A 32 -11.77 1.35 -1.86
CA THR A 32 -11.36 2.75 -1.99
C THR A 32 -11.80 3.31 -3.35
N ALA A 33 -11.99 4.62 -3.42
CA ALA A 33 -12.01 5.30 -4.71
C ALA A 33 -10.66 5.13 -5.41
N TYR A 34 -10.67 5.27 -6.74
CA TYR A 34 -9.44 5.39 -7.50
C TYR A 34 -8.73 6.70 -7.13
N SER A 35 -7.41 6.62 -7.01
CA SER A 35 -6.55 7.78 -6.82
C SER A 35 -6.26 8.45 -8.16
N THR A 36 -6.18 9.78 -8.14
CA THR A 36 -5.82 10.61 -9.31
C THR A 36 -4.33 10.58 -9.63
N GLY A 37 -3.56 9.79 -8.90
CA GLY A 37 -2.12 9.66 -9.01
C GLY A 37 -1.50 9.07 -7.75
N TYR A 38 -0.17 9.03 -7.70
CA TYR A 38 0.62 8.63 -6.53
C TYR A 38 1.94 9.41 -6.47
N TRP A 39 2.55 9.44 -5.29
CA TRP A 39 3.91 9.92 -5.09
C TRP A 39 4.88 8.74 -5.14
N ASP A 40 5.98 8.86 -5.86
CA ASP A 40 7.05 7.87 -5.82
C ASP A 40 8.02 8.11 -4.65
N THR A 41 9.06 7.27 -4.56
CA THR A 41 10.09 7.34 -3.52
C THR A 41 10.96 8.59 -3.60
N GLU A 42 10.99 9.27 -4.75
CA GLU A 42 11.68 10.55 -4.96
C GLU A 42 10.75 11.75 -4.77
N LEU A 43 9.56 11.51 -4.21
CA LEU A 43 8.50 12.51 -4.01
C LEU A 43 8.13 13.21 -5.32
N GLN A 44 8.15 12.49 -6.44
CA GLN A 44 7.58 12.96 -7.71
C GLN A 44 6.14 12.48 -7.85
N TRP A 45 5.26 13.37 -8.30
CA TRP A 45 3.84 13.06 -8.51
C TRP A 45 3.59 12.46 -9.89
N HIS A 46 2.93 11.31 -9.92
CA HIS A 46 2.51 10.60 -11.13
C HIS A 46 0.99 10.64 -11.27
N SER A 47 0.48 11.55 -12.11
CA SER A 47 -0.96 11.68 -12.37
C SER A 47 -1.52 10.48 -13.16
N GLY A 48 -2.75 10.05 -12.86
CA GLY A 48 -3.43 8.98 -13.58
C GLY A 48 -4.69 8.49 -12.87
N HIS A 49 -5.12 7.27 -13.18
CA HIS A 49 -6.27 6.62 -12.54
C HIS A 49 -5.80 5.30 -11.96
N PHE A 50 -5.60 5.24 -10.64
CA PHE A 50 -4.95 4.11 -9.99
C PHE A 50 -5.82 3.50 -8.90
N CYS A 51 -5.92 2.17 -8.89
CA CYS A 51 -6.52 1.41 -7.80
C CYS A 51 -5.47 1.18 -6.70
N PRO A 52 -5.61 1.73 -5.48
CA PRO A 52 -4.59 1.61 -4.44
C PRO A 52 -4.22 0.15 -4.08
N GLN A 53 -5.19 -0.76 -4.14
CA GLN A 53 -4.98 -2.19 -3.88
C GLN A 53 -4.02 -2.84 -4.89
N TYR A 54 -3.88 -2.26 -6.09
CA TYR A 54 -2.96 -2.78 -7.10
C TYR A 54 -1.49 -2.58 -6.70
N PHE A 55 -1.15 -1.48 -6.00
CA PHE A 55 0.19 -1.30 -5.44
C PHE A 55 0.51 -2.33 -4.37
N GLN A 56 -0.48 -2.68 -3.53
CA GLN A 56 -0.33 -3.74 -2.54
C GLN A 56 -0.08 -5.10 -3.22
N LEU A 57 -0.81 -5.39 -4.30
CA LEU A 57 -0.64 -6.62 -5.08
C LEU A 57 0.71 -6.68 -5.80
N MET A 58 1.15 -5.59 -6.43
CA MET A 58 2.47 -5.45 -7.05
C MET A 58 3.59 -5.80 -6.07
N HIS A 59 3.55 -5.20 -4.87
CA HIS A 59 4.54 -5.44 -3.84
C HIS A 59 4.47 -6.88 -3.30
N ALA A 60 3.27 -7.38 -2.99
CA ALA A 60 3.07 -8.73 -2.46
C ALA A 60 3.50 -9.84 -3.45
N LEU A 61 3.34 -9.61 -4.75
CA LEU A 61 3.74 -10.54 -5.81
C LEU A 61 5.19 -10.34 -6.28
N ASN A 62 5.88 -9.31 -5.78
CA ASN A 62 7.16 -8.85 -6.30
C ASN A 62 7.14 -8.67 -7.84
N PHE A 63 6.06 -8.07 -8.35
CA PHE A 63 5.83 -7.89 -9.78
C PHE A 63 5.57 -6.41 -10.11
N PRO A 64 6.64 -5.61 -10.33
CA PRO A 64 6.52 -4.16 -10.50
C PRO A 64 5.82 -3.75 -11.81
N ASP A 65 5.81 -4.61 -12.82
CA ASP A 65 5.16 -4.34 -14.11
C ASP A 65 3.70 -4.86 -14.17
N LEU A 66 3.10 -5.19 -13.02
CA LEU A 66 1.73 -5.67 -12.96
C LEU A 66 0.77 -4.59 -13.49
N LYS A 67 0.23 -4.81 -14.68
CA LYS A 67 -0.68 -3.88 -15.33
C LYS A 67 -2.06 -3.99 -14.71
N MET A 68 -2.60 -2.85 -14.27
CA MET A 68 -4.00 -2.76 -13.90
C MET A 68 -4.87 -3.18 -15.10
N PRO A 69 -5.91 -4.01 -14.90
CA PRO A 69 -6.86 -4.29 -15.97
C PRO A 69 -7.39 -2.96 -16.51
N GLY A 70 -7.54 -2.88 -17.85
CA GLY A 70 -8.05 -1.67 -18.49
C GLY A 70 -9.38 -1.26 -17.86
N VAL A 71 -9.44 -0.01 -17.43
CA VAL A 71 -10.67 0.66 -16.98
C VAL A 71 -11.53 1.02 -18.18
#